data_AF-A0AAE5V7R7-F1
#
_entry.id   AF-A0AAE5V7R7-F1
#
_cell.length_a   1.000
_cell.length_b   1.000
_cell.length_c   1.000
_cell.angle_alpha   90.00
_cell.angle_beta   90.00
_cell.angle_gamma   90.00
#
_symmetry.space_group_name_H-M   'P 1'
#
loop_
_entity.id
_entity.type
_entity.pdbx_description
1 polymer ?
#
loop_
_entity_poly.entity_id
_entity_poly.type
_entity_poly.pdbx_seq_one_letter_code
_entity_poly.pdbx_strand_id
1 'polypeptide(L)'
;MNKPFIAIEGPIGVGKSSLAHRLSKTFGFYEEKEIVDENPFLSDFYDDIEKWSFQTEMFFLCNRYKQIRDIESLNQGIVSDYHIHKNKIFAKNTLDAKEFDKFSRIFDILTEDIEMPNTIIFLDADLNVLKSRIAQRNRSFESHIEDDYLLTLKKDYLAYYESLKNDGANVIRIDTSQQDFVKNDYDYQNILNLVKPMIGENKDE
;
A
#
# COMPACT_ATOMS: atom_id res chain seq x y z
N MET A 1 3.97 10.08 -23.36
CA MET A 1 3.09 9.75 -22.22
C MET A 1 4.00 9.43 -21.05
N ASN A 2 3.67 9.87 -19.83
CA ASN A 2 4.42 9.45 -18.64
C ASN A 2 4.26 7.94 -18.47
N LYS A 3 5.31 7.25 -18.02
CA LYS A 3 5.26 5.80 -17.80
C LYS A 3 4.15 5.48 -16.76
N PRO A 4 3.30 4.46 -16.97
CA PRO A 4 2.30 4.08 -15.98
C PRO A 4 2.98 3.69 -14.67
N PHE A 5 2.55 4.28 -13.55
CA PHE A 5 3.03 3.91 -12.23
C PHE A 5 1.84 3.80 -11.30
N ILE A 6 1.44 2.56 -11.05
CA ILE A 6 0.31 2.19 -10.22
C ILE A 6 0.80 1.84 -8.82
N ALA A 7 0.20 2.41 -7.78
CA ALA A 7 0.35 1.92 -6.41
C ALA A 7 -0.97 1.38 -5.87
N ILE A 8 -0.89 0.28 -5.11
CA ILE A 8 -2.06 -0.31 -4.45
C ILE A 8 -1.94 -0.07 -2.95
N GLU A 9 -2.98 0.51 -2.37
CA GLU A 9 -3.04 0.88 -0.97
C GLU A 9 -4.24 0.27 -0.26
N GLY A 10 -4.19 0.26 1.07
CA GLY A 10 -5.29 -0.25 1.90
C GLY A 10 -4.80 -1.01 3.13
N PRO A 11 -5.74 -1.41 4.01
CA PRO A 11 -5.42 -1.99 5.31
C PRO A 11 -4.68 -3.34 5.19
N ILE A 12 -4.10 -3.79 6.31
CA ILE A 12 -3.42 -5.08 6.40
C ILE A 12 -4.41 -6.19 6.05
N GLY A 13 -3.98 -7.18 5.25
CA GLY A 13 -4.83 -8.29 4.81
C GLY A 13 -5.77 -8.01 3.64
N VAL A 14 -5.81 -6.80 3.07
CA VAL A 14 -6.79 -6.47 2.01
C VAL A 14 -6.49 -7.09 0.64
N GLY A 15 -5.26 -7.59 0.41
CA GLY A 15 -4.87 -8.25 -0.85
C GLY A 15 -4.03 -7.40 -1.80
N LYS A 16 -3.32 -6.38 -1.31
CA LYS A 16 -2.46 -5.48 -2.10
C LYS A 16 -1.47 -6.22 -2.99
N SER A 17 -0.60 -7.04 -2.39
CA SER A 17 0.43 -7.80 -3.12
C SER A 17 -0.17 -8.75 -4.16
N SER A 18 -1.34 -9.35 -3.86
CA SER A 18 -2.04 -10.21 -4.82
C SER A 18 -2.55 -9.42 -6.03
N LEU A 19 -3.12 -8.23 -5.81
CA LEU A 19 -3.58 -7.41 -6.92
C LEU A 19 -2.40 -6.85 -7.73
N ALA A 20 -1.33 -6.42 -7.05
CA ALA A 20 -0.12 -5.89 -7.67
C ALA A 20 0.48 -6.93 -8.63
N HIS A 21 0.59 -8.16 -8.15
CA HIS A 21 1.07 -9.29 -8.94
C HIS A 21 0.20 -9.56 -10.18
N ARG A 22 -1.13 -9.58 -10.02
CA ARG A 22 -2.01 -9.87 -11.16
C ARG A 22 -1.96 -8.75 -12.22
N LEU A 23 -1.98 -7.50 -11.80
CA LEU A 23 -1.89 -6.35 -12.70
C LEU A 23 -0.53 -6.30 -13.40
N SER A 24 0.59 -6.55 -12.69
CA SER A 24 1.92 -6.57 -13.29
C SER A 24 2.01 -7.62 -14.41
N LYS A 25 1.43 -8.81 -14.20
CA LYS A 25 1.36 -9.85 -15.24
C LYS A 25 0.45 -9.49 -16.41
N THR A 26 -0.66 -8.83 -16.14
CA THR A 26 -1.63 -8.45 -17.19
C THR A 26 -1.08 -7.36 -18.10
N PHE A 27 -0.40 -6.36 -17.53
CA PHE A 27 0.14 -5.23 -18.30
C PHE A 27 1.60 -5.42 -18.72
N GLY A 28 2.27 -6.48 -18.26
CA GLY A 28 3.71 -6.66 -18.49
C GLY A 28 4.56 -5.59 -17.79
N PHE A 29 4.08 -5.06 -16.67
CA PHE A 29 4.75 -4.03 -15.89
C PHE A 29 5.72 -4.65 -14.88
N TYR A 30 6.70 -3.86 -14.44
CA TYR A 30 7.57 -4.21 -13.33
C TYR A 30 6.77 -4.27 -12.02
N GLU A 31 6.96 -5.32 -11.24
CA GLU A 31 6.30 -5.51 -9.94
C GLU A 31 7.24 -5.07 -8.82
N GLU A 32 6.92 -3.97 -8.16
CA GLU A 32 7.62 -3.49 -6.97
C GLU A 32 6.91 -4.02 -5.71
N LYS A 33 7.67 -4.64 -4.81
CA LYS A 33 7.12 -5.32 -3.62
C LYS A 33 7.71 -4.75 -2.35
N GLU A 34 6.86 -4.53 -1.37
CA GLU A 34 7.30 -4.12 -0.04
C GLU A 34 8.18 -5.20 0.62
N ILE A 35 9.34 -4.77 1.13
CA ILE A 35 10.25 -5.62 1.91
C ILE A 35 9.78 -5.67 3.36
N VAL A 36 8.86 -6.58 3.67
CA VAL A 36 8.28 -6.75 5.02
C VAL A 36 9.13 -7.69 5.88
N ASP A 37 9.49 -8.86 5.35
CA ASP A 37 10.05 -9.95 6.14
C ASP A 37 11.53 -9.73 6.52
N GLU A 38 12.19 -8.72 5.95
CA GLU A 38 13.57 -8.33 6.32
C GLU A 38 13.63 -7.27 7.42
N ASN A 39 12.49 -6.71 7.85
CA ASN A 39 12.48 -5.69 8.89
C ASN A 39 12.80 -6.31 10.27
N PRO A 40 13.99 -6.03 10.85
CA PRO A 40 14.42 -6.68 12.08
C PRO A 40 13.61 -6.24 13.29
N PHE A 41 12.86 -5.14 13.19
CA PHE A 41 12.08 -4.56 14.29
C PHE A 41 10.60 -4.94 14.22
N LEU A 42 10.14 -5.55 13.13
CA LEU A 42 8.71 -5.74 12.91
C LEU A 42 8.07 -6.73 13.88
N SER A 43 8.81 -7.79 14.27
CA SER A 43 8.32 -8.69 15.32
C SER A 43 8.18 -7.96 16.65
N ASP A 44 9.24 -7.24 17.06
CA ASP A 44 9.27 -6.50 18.31
C ASP A 44 8.23 -5.37 18.35
N PHE A 45 7.91 -4.77 17.20
CA PHE A 45 6.84 -3.78 17.03
C PHE A 45 5.47 -4.31 17.43
N TYR A 46 5.14 -5.55 17.09
CA TYR A 46 3.87 -6.14 17.49
C TYR A 46 3.84 -6.57 18.97
N ASP A 47 5.01 -6.69 19.61
CA ASP A 47 5.12 -6.95 21.05
C ASP A 47 5.07 -5.65 21.88
N ASP A 48 5.64 -4.55 21.37
CA ASP A 48 5.67 -3.23 22.02
C ASP A 48 5.71 -2.11 20.97
N ILE A 49 4.52 -1.67 20.54
CA ILE A 49 4.35 -0.65 19.49
C ILE A 49 5.10 0.63 19.89
N GLU A 50 4.86 1.17 21.09
CA GLU A 50 5.43 2.46 21.51
C GLU A 50 6.96 2.46 21.41
N LYS A 51 7.62 1.37 21.82
CA LYS A 51 9.08 1.29 21.86
C LYS A 51 9.76 1.09 20.50
N TRP A 52 9.10 0.42 19.56
CA TRP A 52 9.71 -0.06 18.32
C TRP A 52 9.17 0.60 17.05
N SER A 53 8.14 1.43 17.17
CA SER A 53 7.52 2.12 16.02
C SER A 53 8.51 2.97 15.23
N PHE A 54 9.37 3.73 15.90
CA PHE A 54 10.28 4.64 15.21
C PHE A 54 11.30 3.87 14.34
N GLN A 55 11.89 2.81 14.88
CA GLN A 55 12.86 1.96 14.21
C GLN A 55 12.22 1.21 13.04
N THR A 56 11.00 0.70 13.26
CA THR A 56 10.22 -0.02 12.25
C THR A 56 9.87 0.89 11.07
N GLU A 57 9.36 2.10 11.34
CA GLU A 57 8.99 3.05 10.29
C GLU A 57 10.21 3.61 9.55
N MET A 58 11.32 3.89 10.26
CA MET A 58 12.57 4.31 9.62
C MET A 58 13.15 3.23 8.71
N PHE A 59 13.11 1.96 9.11
CA PHE A 59 13.52 0.85 8.25
C PHE A 59 12.69 0.82 6.96
N PHE A 60 11.36 0.89 7.08
CA PHE A 60 10.48 0.94 5.92
C PHE A 60 10.75 2.15 5.03
N LEU A 61 10.92 3.34 5.61
CA LEU A 61 11.19 4.56 4.84
C LEU A 61 12.49 4.43 4.02
N CYS A 62 13.58 3.98 4.63
CA CYS A 62 14.86 3.81 3.95
C CYS A 62 14.78 2.79 2.80
N ASN A 63 14.13 1.65 3.02
CA ASN A 63 13.98 0.64 1.98
C ASN A 63 13.08 1.10 0.84
N ARG A 64 11.91 1.68 1.16
CA ARG A 64 10.99 2.20 0.13
C ARG A 64 11.64 3.31 -0.69
N TYR A 65 12.40 4.21 -0.05
CA TYR A 65 13.17 5.23 -0.75
C TYR A 65 14.15 4.60 -1.75
N LYS A 66 14.96 3.65 -1.29
CA LYS A 66 15.91 2.94 -2.17
C LYS A 66 15.20 2.25 -3.34
N GLN A 67 14.12 1.52 -3.06
CA GLN A 67 13.32 0.83 -4.08
C GLN A 67 12.81 1.80 -5.14
N ILE A 68 12.27 2.95 -4.74
CA ILE A 68 11.81 3.99 -5.67
C ILE A 68 12.96 4.52 -6.54
N ARG A 69 14.13 4.79 -5.95
CA ARG A 69 15.31 5.22 -6.70
C ARG A 69 15.79 4.16 -7.70
N ASP A 70 15.67 2.88 -7.37
CA ASP A 70 16.05 1.79 -8.27
C ASP A 70 15.09 1.70 -9.48
N ILE A 71 13.78 1.85 -9.26
CA ILE A 71 12.75 1.76 -10.33
C ILE A 71 12.63 3.04 -11.18
N GLU A 72 13.10 4.19 -10.72
CA GLU A 72 13.13 5.44 -11.49
C GLU A 72 13.85 5.26 -12.83
N SER A 73 14.92 4.46 -12.83
CA SER A 73 15.73 4.14 -14.01
C SER A 73 15.02 3.24 -15.04
N LEU A 74 13.87 2.65 -14.68
CA LEU A 74 13.13 1.75 -15.56
C LEU A 74 12.30 2.53 -16.57
N ASN A 75 12.35 2.05 -17.83
CA ASN A 75 11.55 2.59 -18.95
C ASN A 75 10.20 1.87 -19.13
N GLN A 76 9.90 0.84 -18.33
CA GLN A 76 8.64 0.09 -18.35
C GLN A 76 7.65 0.63 -17.32
N GLY A 77 6.37 0.32 -17.49
CA GLY A 77 5.35 0.62 -16.47
C GLY A 77 5.63 -0.14 -15.16
N ILE A 78 5.13 0.39 -14.05
CA ILE A 78 5.37 -0.13 -12.70
C ILE A 78 4.03 -0.37 -11.99
N VAL A 79 3.93 -1.48 -11.26
CA VAL A 79 2.89 -1.74 -10.27
C VAL A 79 3.55 -2.02 -8.93
N SER A 80 3.27 -1.18 -7.93
CA SER A 80 3.74 -1.32 -6.56
C SER A 80 2.61 -1.77 -5.65
N ASP A 81 2.90 -2.67 -4.70
CA ASP A 81 1.96 -3.08 -3.66
C ASP A 81 1.92 -2.14 -2.43
N TYR A 82 2.59 -0.99 -2.55
CA TYR A 82 2.55 0.13 -1.62
C TYR A 82 2.77 1.47 -2.32
N HIS A 83 2.36 2.54 -1.67
CA HIS A 83 2.69 3.93 -1.93
C HIS A 83 3.53 4.45 -0.75
N ILE A 84 4.57 5.26 -1.00
CA ILE A 84 5.48 5.68 0.08
C ILE A 84 4.78 6.43 1.23
N HIS A 85 3.71 7.16 0.92
CA HIS A 85 2.86 7.84 1.92
C HIS A 85 2.27 6.91 3.00
N LYS A 86 2.22 5.58 2.75
CA LYS A 86 1.90 4.58 3.77
C LYS A 86 2.69 4.80 5.06
N ASN A 87 3.98 5.16 4.96
CA ASN A 87 4.80 5.47 6.13
C ASN A 87 4.16 6.53 7.03
N LYS A 88 3.62 7.61 6.46
CA LYS A 88 2.97 8.68 7.23
C LYS A 88 1.70 8.18 7.93
N ILE A 89 0.93 7.29 7.29
CA ILE A 89 -0.27 6.69 7.90
C ILE A 89 0.12 5.87 9.12
N PHE A 90 1.08 4.96 8.97
CA PHE A 90 1.51 4.08 10.07
C PHE A 90 2.22 4.85 11.18
N ALA A 91 3.15 5.73 10.84
CA ALA A 91 3.88 6.56 11.79
C ALA A 91 2.93 7.45 12.62
N LYS A 92 1.90 8.05 12.00
CA LYS A 92 0.93 8.89 12.71
C LYS A 92 0.14 8.12 13.78
N ASN A 93 -0.10 6.84 13.56
CA ASN A 93 -0.88 6.00 14.46
C ASN A 93 -0.07 5.42 15.61
N THR A 94 1.25 5.39 15.48
CA THR A 94 2.11 4.55 16.32
C THR A 94 3.19 5.35 17.05
N LEU A 95 3.59 6.50 16.50
CA LEU A 95 4.55 7.41 17.12
C LEU A 95 3.86 8.46 17.99
N ASP A 96 4.56 8.89 19.04
CA ASP A 96 4.17 10.08 19.76
C ASP A 96 4.32 11.35 18.88
N ALA A 97 3.74 12.47 19.31
CA ALA A 97 3.74 13.70 18.53
C ALA A 97 5.15 14.25 18.21
N LYS A 98 6.12 14.07 19.13
CA LYS A 98 7.50 14.56 18.94
C LYS A 98 8.28 13.65 17.98
N GLU A 99 8.08 12.35 18.09
CA GLU A 99 8.68 11.36 17.17
C GLU A 99 8.08 11.47 15.78
N PHE A 100 6.76 11.64 15.68
CA PHE A 100 6.08 11.88 14.42
C PHE A 100 6.56 13.14 13.71
N ASP A 101 6.77 14.26 14.43
CA ASP A 101 7.33 15.48 13.84
C ASP A 101 8.72 15.25 13.25
N LYS A 102 9.61 14.58 13.99
CA LYS A 102 10.95 14.22 13.50
C LYS A 102 10.88 13.31 12.28
N PHE A 103 10.06 12.27 12.36
CA PHE A 103 9.85 11.31 11.28
C PHE A 103 9.32 12.01 10.02
N SER A 104 8.31 12.87 10.16
CA SER A 104 7.72 13.60 9.03
C SER A 104 8.74 14.49 8.34
N ARG A 105 9.60 15.18 9.09
CA ARG A 105 10.66 16.02 8.51
C ARG A 105 11.67 15.18 7.71
N ILE A 106 12.05 14.01 8.21
CA ILE A 106 12.95 13.09 7.50
C ILE A 106 12.28 12.55 6.24
N PHE A 107 11.01 12.14 6.36
CA PHE A 107 10.19 11.70 5.24
C PHE A 107 10.17 12.77 4.15
N ASP A 108 9.81 14.02 4.49
CA ASP A 108 9.68 15.10 3.52
C ASP A 108 10.99 15.36 2.76
N ILE A 109 12.14 15.35 3.47
CA ILE A 109 13.46 15.49 2.86
C ILE A 109 13.78 14.33 1.90
N LEU A 110 13.51 13.09 2.30
CA LEU A 110 13.81 11.93 1.47
C LEU A 110 12.88 11.83 0.25
N THR A 111 11.64 12.33 0.35
CA THR A 111 10.64 12.18 -0.71
C THR A 111 10.44 13.41 -1.58
N GLU A 112 11.27 14.46 -1.44
CA GLU A 112 11.09 15.72 -2.18
C GLU A 112 11.19 15.54 -3.70
N ASP A 113 12.15 14.74 -4.17
CA ASP A 113 12.50 14.59 -5.59
C ASP A 113 12.27 13.18 -6.14
N ILE A 114 11.42 12.39 -5.49
CA ILE A 114 11.17 11.01 -5.94
C ILE A 114 10.03 10.94 -6.95
N GLU A 115 10.11 9.96 -7.84
CA GLU A 115 8.98 9.63 -8.69
C GLU A 115 7.79 9.07 -7.88
N MET A 116 6.61 9.67 -8.08
CA MET A 116 5.38 9.28 -7.40
C MET A 116 4.43 8.52 -8.33
N PRO A 117 3.65 7.56 -7.80
CA PRO A 117 2.60 6.89 -8.56
C PRO A 117 1.61 7.89 -9.17
N ASN A 118 1.27 7.67 -10.45
CA ASN A 118 0.29 8.48 -11.18
C ASN A 118 -1.10 7.84 -11.20
N THR A 119 -1.25 6.64 -10.62
CA THR A 119 -2.51 5.95 -10.40
C THR A 119 -2.46 5.27 -9.04
N ILE A 120 -3.47 5.50 -8.18
CA ILE A 120 -3.50 4.86 -6.85
C ILE A 120 -4.83 4.12 -6.67
N ILE A 121 -4.73 2.82 -6.37
CA ILE A 121 -5.87 1.93 -6.15
C ILE A 121 -5.98 1.64 -4.66
N PHE A 122 -7.03 2.14 -4.02
CA PHE A 122 -7.34 1.86 -2.62
C PHE A 122 -8.25 0.65 -2.53
N LEU A 123 -7.75 -0.43 -1.94
CA LEU A 123 -8.55 -1.58 -1.58
C LEU A 123 -9.13 -1.38 -0.18
N ASP A 124 -10.38 -1.79 -0.02
CA ASP A 124 -11.04 -1.88 1.28
C ASP A 124 -11.70 -3.26 1.44
N ALA A 125 -11.93 -3.67 2.68
CA ALA A 125 -12.75 -4.84 3.00
C ALA A 125 -13.25 -4.78 4.45
N ASP A 126 -14.37 -5.42 4.74
CA ASP A 126 -14.89 -5.57 6.10
C ASP A 126 -13.85 -6.17 7.06
N LEU A 127 -13.88 -5.75 8.33
CA LEU A 127 -12.92 -6.19 9.36
C LEU A 127 -12.80 -7.72 9.44
N ASN A 128 -13.93 -8.42 9.42
CA ASN A 128 -13.95 -9.89 9.47
C ASN A 128 -13.24 -10.54 8.26
N VAL A 129 -13.35 -9.92 7.08
CA VAL A 129 -12.66 -10.37 5.86
C VAL A 129 -11.17 -10.15 5.99
N LEU A 130 -10.74 -8.97 6.48
CA LEU A 130 -9.32 -8.67 6.71
C LEU A 130 -8.70 -9.66 7.70
N LYS A 131 -9.34 -9.92 8.83
CA LYS A 131 -8.88 -10.87 9.85
C LYS A 131 -8.73 -12.28 9.30
N SER A 132 -9.72 -12.74 8.52
CA SER A 132 -9.67 -14.05 7.86
C SER A 132 -8.46 -14.15 6.91
N ARG A 133 -8.21 -13.11 6.09
CA ARG A 133 -7.06 -13.05 5.18
C ARG A 133 -5.72 -12.97 5.90
N ILE A 134 -5.63 -12.22 7.00
CA ILE A 134 -4.44 -12.15 7.86
C ILE A 134 -4.12 -13.53 8.46
N ALA A 135 -5.13 -14.19 9.03
CA ALA A 135 -4.96 -15.53 9.60
C ALA A 135 -4.47 -16.55 8.55
N GLN A 136 -4.97 -16.48 7.32
CA GLN A 136 -4.53 -17.36 6.22
C GLN A 136 -3.09 -17.14 5.79
N ARG A 137 -2.54 -15.92 5.95
CA ARG A 137 -1.17 -15.59 5.55
C ARG A 137 -0.11 -16.19 6.49
N ASN A 138 -0.52 -16.60 7.69
CA ASN A 138 0.30 -17.34 8.66
C ASN A 138 1.65 -16.66 9.00
N ARG A 139 1.64 -15.33 9.13
CA ARG A 139 2.77 -14.56 9.68
C ARG A 139 2.62 -14.51 11.19
N SER A 140 3.58 -15.09 11.92
CA SER A 140 3.51 -15.26 13.37
C SER A 140 3.38 -13.92 14.12
N PHE A 141 3.97 -12.85 13.61
CA PHE A 141 3.89 -11.53 14.23
C PHE A 141 2.54 -10.83 14.01
N GLU A 142 1.72 -11.25 13.04
CA GLU A 142 0.42 -10.64 12.76
C GLU A 142 -0.71 -11.18 13.66
N SER A 143 -0.47 -12.21 14.46
CA SER A 143 -1.49 -12.81 15.34
C SER A 143 -1.93 -11.91 16.49
N HIS A 144 -1.12 -10.89 16.83
CA HIS A 144 -1.38 -9.93 17.91
C HIS A 144 -2.00 -8.62 17.42
N ILE A 145 -2.44 -8.56 16.16
CA ILE A 145 -3.06 -7.36 15.61
C ILE A 145 -4.47 -7.19 16.20
N GLU A 146 -4.64 -6.11 16.95
CA GLU A 146 -5.92 -5.72 17.54
C GLU A 146 -6.93 -5.18 16.51
N ASP A 147 -8.22 -5.43 16.77
CA ASP A 147 -9.31 -5.00 15.89
C ASP A 147 -9.38 -3.48 15.76
N ASP A 148 -9.22 -2.76 16.88
CA ASP A 148 -9.24 -1.30 16.92
C ASP A 148 -8.11 -0.68 16.10
N TYR A 149 -6.95 -1.34 16.06
CA TYR A 149 -5.83 -0.91 15.23
C TYR A 149 -6.16 -1.04 13.74
N LEU A 150 -6.76 -2.17 13.31
CA LEU A 150 -7.20 -2.35 11.92
C LEU A 150 -8.30 -1.35 11.53
N LEU A 151 -9.26 -1.08 12.43
CA LEU A 151 -10.31 -0.09 12.21
C LEU A 151 -9.75 1.32 12.06
N THR A 152 -8.73 1.67 12.87
CA THR A 152 -8.02 2.94 12.77
C THR A 152 -7.34 3.06 11.41
N LEU A 153 -6.56 2.05 11.00
CA LEU A 153 -5.92 2.03 9.68
C LEU A 153 -6.94 2.17 8.53
N LYS A 154 -8.07 1.46 8.59
CA LYS A 154 -9.15 1.61 7.60
C LYS A 154 -9.64 3.06 7.49
N LYS A 155 -9.86 3.72 8.62
CA LYS A 155 -10.29 5.11 8.67
C LYS A 155 -9.25 6.05 8.06
N ASP A 156 -7.98 5.86 8.36
CA ASP A 156 -6.90 6.71 7.83
C ASP A 156 -6.70 6.50 6.33
N TYR A 157 -6.80 5.26 5.84
CA TYR A 157 -6.78 4.98 4.41
C TYR A 157 -7.95 5.63 3.67
N LEU A 158 -9.15 5.59 4.25
CA LEU A 158 -10.31 6.29 3.69
C LEU A 158 -10.08 7.81 3.66
N ALA A 159 -9.57 8.38 4.75
CA ALA A 159 -9.26 9.81 4.82
C ALA A 159 -8.21 10.21 3.77
N TYR A 160 -7.18 9.39 3.57
CA TYR A 160 -6.15 9.64 2.57
C TYR A 160 -6.71 9.57 1.14
N TYR A 161 -7.53 8.55 0.84
CA TYR A 161 -8.22 8.46 -0.44
C TYR A 161 -9.08 9.69 -0.72
N GLU A 162 -9.91 10.12 0.23
CA GLU A 162 -10.77 11.30 0.03
C GLU A 162 -9.95 12.57 -0.14
N SER A 163 -8.81 12.73 0.56
CA SER A 163 -7.89 13.86 0.34
C SER A 163 -7.37 13.88 -1.10
N LEU A 164 -6.79 12.78 -1.57
CA LEU A 164 -6.25 12.69 -2.93
C LEU A 164 -7.32 12.93 -4.00
N LYS A 165 -8.50 12.36 -3.79
CA LYS A 165 -9.64 12.54 -4.70
C LYS A 165 -10.08 14.00 -4.78
N ASN A 166 -10.14 14.70 -3.64
CA ASN A 166 -10.49 16.12 -3.60
C ASN A 166 -9.43 17.00 -4.28
N ASP A 167 -8.17 16.57 -4.24
CA ASP A 167 -7.05 17.23 -4.93
C ASP A 167 -7.00 16.90 -6.44
N GLY A 168 -7.94 16.09 -6.95
CA GLY A 168 -8.05 15.72 -8.36
C GLY A 168 -7.05 14.65 -8.82
N ALA A 169 -6.44 13.91 -7.88
CA ALA A 169 -5.56 12.81 -8.21
C ALA A 169 -6.31 11.64 -8.89
N ASN A 170 -5.59 10.89 -9.72
CA ASN A 170 -6.13 9.71 -10.42
C ASN A 170 -6.19 8.51 -9.45
N VAL A 171 -7.26 8.46 -8.66
CA VAL A 171 -7.43 7.47 -7.60
C VAL A 171 -8.78 6.76 -7.70
N ILE A 172 -8.81 5.51 -7.26
CA ILE A 172 -10.05 4.72 -7.17
C ILE A 172 -10.07 3.93 -5.88
N ARG A 173 -11.26 3.80 -5.28
CA ARG A 173 -11.50 2.92 -4.13
C ARG A 173 -12.35 1.73 -4.55
N ILE A 174 -11.92 0.52 -4.16
CA ILE A 174 -12.56 -0.74 -4.51
C ILE A 174 -12.82 -1.53 -3.24
N ASP A 175 -14.10 -1.82 -2.97
CA ASP A 175 -14.49 -2.72 -1.89
C ASP A 175 -14.35 -4.18 -2.35
N THR A 176 -13.57 -4.96 -1.61
CA THR A 176 -13.24 -6.35 -1.90
C THR A 176 -13.84 -7.33 -0.89
N SER A 177 -14.82 -6.88 -0.07
CA SER A 177 -15.44 -7.70 0.98
C SER A 177 -16.14 -8.93 0.42
N GLN A 178 -16.74 -8.79 -0.77
CA GLN A 178 -17.49 -9.85 -1.46
C GLN A 178 -16.78 -10.33 -2.74
N GLN A 179 -15.49 -10.02 -2.89
CA GLN A 179 -14.70 -10.38 -4.08
C GLN A 179 -13.49 -11.22 -3.67
N ASP A 180 -13.26 -12.32 -4.36
CA ASP A 180 -12.03 -13.12 -4.24
C ASP A 180 -11.26 -13.05 -5.56
N PHE A 181 -10.77 -11.85 -5.90
CA PHE A 181 -9.94 -11.63 -7.09
C PHE A 181 -8.61 -12.40 -7.07
N VAL A 182 -8.26 -13.08 -5.97
CA VAL A 182 -7.08 -13.93 -5.90
C VAL A 182 -7.37 -15.28 -6.55
N LYS A 183 -8.54 -15.86 -6.30
CA LYS A 183 -8.93 -17.19 -6.80
C LYS A 183 -9.96 -17.17 -7.93
N ASN A 184 -10.65 -16.04 -8.11
CA ASN A 184 -11.73 -15.87 -9.07
C ASN A 184 -11.34 -14.86 -10.16
N ASP A 185 -11.22 -15.35 -11.39
CA ASP A 185 -10.91 -14.51 -12.53
C ASP A 185 -12.01 -13.51 -12.88
N TYR A 186 -13.28 -13.84 -12.63
CA TYR A 186 -14.39 -12.92 -12.85
C TYR A 186 -14.26 -11.66 -11.97
N ASP A 187 -13.96 -11.86 -10.69
CA ASP A 187 -13.76 -10.76 -9.73
C ASP A 187 -12.55 -9.90 -10.13
N TYR A 188 -11.46 -10.54 -10.57
CA TYR A 188 -10.31 -9.82 -11.10
C TYR A 188 -10.64 -9.03 -12.37
N GLN A 189 -11.39 -9.59 -13.31
CA GLN A 189 -11.81 -8.89 -14.52
C GLN A 189 -12.67 -7.66 -14.19
N ASN A 190 -13.51 -7.74 -13.15
CA ASN A 190 -14.27 -6.59 -12.67
C ASN A 190 -13.34 -5.46 -12.19
N ILE A 191 -12.31 -5.79 -11.40
CA ILE A 191 -11.29 -4.83 -10.97
C ILE A 191 -10.51 -4.27 -12.18
N LEU A 192 -10.06 -5.13 -13.08
CA LEU A 192 -9.29 -4.76 -14.27
C LEU A 192 -10.07 -3.78 -15.16
N ASN A 193 -11.38 -4.00 -15.32
CA ASN A 193 -12.26 -3.13 -16.09
C ASN A 193 -12.45 -1.73 -15.49
N LEU A 194 -12.16 -1.56 -14.20
CA LEU A 194 -12.11 -0.26 -13.52
C LEU A 194 -10.73 0.40 -13.67
N VAL A 195 -9.66 -0.38 -13.66
CA VAL A 195 -8.27 0.11 -13.69
C VAL A 195 -7.81 0.50 -15.09
N LYS A 196 -8.16 -0.27 -16.13
CA LYS A 196 -7.72 -0.01 -17.52
C LYS A 196 -7.93 1.44 -17.99
N PRO A 197 -9.12 2.05 -17.81
CA PRO A 197 -9.33 3.44 -18.22
C PRO A 197 -8.42 4.44 -17.48
N MET A 198 -8.00 4.14 -16.25
CA MET A 198 -7.17 5.04 -15.45
C MET A 198 -5.74 5.15 -15.97
N ILE A 199 -5.25 4.13 -16.70
CA ILE A 199 -3.89 4.09 -17.24
C ILE A 199 -3.83 4.45 -18.74
N GLY A 200 -4.94 4.91 -19.31
CA GLY A 200 -5.04 5.29 -20.72
C GLY A 200 -5.23 4.11 -21.69
N GLU A 201 -5.48 2.90 -21.17
CA GLU A 201 -5.91 1.76 -21.99
C GLU A 201 -7.44 1.82 -22.12
N ASN A 202 -7.93 2.34 -23.24
CA ASN A 202 -9.35 2.32 -23.53
C ASN A 202 -9.84 0.86 -23.65
N LYS A 203 -11.06 0.61 -23.15
CA LYS A 203 -11.82 -0.57 -23.56
C LYS A 203 -11.98 -0.48 -25.07
N ASP A 204 -11.50 -1.48 -25.80
CA ASP A 204 -11.68 -1.75 -27.24
C ASP A 204 -10.34 -1.82 -28.02
N GLU A 205 -9.62 -2.93 -27.82
CA GLU A 205 -8.98 -3.70 -28.91
C GLU A 205 -9.44 -5.16 -28.81
#